data_AF-A0A1J5K4F1-F1
#
_entry.id   AF-A0A1J5K4F1-F1
#
_cell.length_a   1.000
_cell.length_b   1.000
_cell.length_c   1.000
_cell.angle_alpha   90.00
_cell.angle_beta   90.00
_cell.angle_gamma   90.00
#
_symmetry.space_group_name_H-M   'P 1'
#
loop_
_entity.id
_entity.type
_entity.pdbx_description
1 polymer ?
#
loop_
_entity_poly.entity_id
_entity_poly.type
_entity_poly.pdbx_seq_one_letter_code
_entity_poly.pdbx_strand_id
1 'polypeptide(L)'
;MATMAKDILTTGVGSLPFRDIDEALAYSFKHELPFFPQLLNIHGDMIDQVKNCNFKYLELFINEARKRGKSHLKVQLVGPNTYPGNVSDIYDCIEEIYKITNDTDIYFFFDEPIINHSQELEEVILYAKKYFTKIGIHCCKKLLNKDISYINSLPLDIFSVDYILNPNIEGLISKKIDIMAGVIATNSATKETVSSLSERISYISATCGLAHSQRDPELIINRLDSLRNNL
;
A
#
# COMPACT_ATOMS: atom_id res chain seq x y z
N MET A 1 13.17 -30.24 11.46
CA MET A 1 12.71 -29.00 12.12
C MET A 1 11.48 -28.56 11.38
N ALA A 2 10.33 -28.49 12.03
CA ALA A 2 9.14 -27.91 11.43
C ALA A 2 9.40 -26.40 11.27
N THR A 3 9.51 -25.93 10.04
CA THR A 3 9.48 -24.50 9.73
C THR A 3 8.16 -23.96 10.27
N MET A 4 8.22 -23.05 11.25
CA MET A 4 7.03 -22.29 11.63
C MET A 4 6.56 -21.56 10.36
N ALA A 5 5.31 -21.78 9.97
CA ALA A 5 4.72 -21.07 8.85
C ALA A 5 4.88 -19.57 9.09
N LYS A 6 5.47 -18.86 8.12
CA LYS A 6 5.70 -17.42 8.22
C LYS A 6 4.35 -16.72 8.26
N ASP A 7 4.12 -15.88 9.27
CA ASP A 7 2.89 -15.09 9.38
C ASP A 7 2.81 -14.08 8.22
N ILE A 8 1.99 -14.40 7.22
CA ILE A 8 1.65 -13.47 6.14
C ILE A 8 0.63 -12.47 6.69
N LEU A 9 0.91 -11.18 6.52
CA LEU A 9 0.02 -10.11 6.99
C LEU A 9 -0.92 -9.66 5.87
N THR A 10 -2.21 -9.46 6.15
CA THR A 10 -3.10 -8.80 5.18
C THR A 10 -3.04 -7.27 5.35
N THR A 11 -3.26 -6.55 4.25
CA THR A 11 -3.44 -5.10 4.23
C THR A 11 -4.27 -4.67 3.01
N GLY A 12 -4.64 -3.40 2.94
CA GLY A 12 -5.35 -2.80 1.80
C GLY A 12 -4.47 -1.88 0.95
N VAL A 13 -5.06 -1.40 -0.15
CA VAL A 13 -4.49 -0.36 -1.03
C VAL A 13 -5.40 0.85 -0.94
N GLY A 14 -4.82 2.04 -0.73
CA GLY A 14 -5.42 3.20 -0.05
C GLY A 14 -6.91 3.48 -0.22
N SER A 15 -7.46 3.45 -1.45
CA SER A 15 -8.82 3.93 -1.70
C SER A 15 -9.93 2.91 -1.42
N LEU A 16 -11.05 3.37 -0.84
CA LEU A 16 -12.20 2.52 -0.50
C LEU A 16 -13.53 3.09 -1.03
N PRO A 17 -14.57 2.25 -1.26
CA PRO A 17 -15.85 2.67 -1.82
C PRO A 17 -16.83 3.23 -0.76
N PHE A 18 -16.40 3.32 0.50
CA PHE A 18 -17.23 3.83 1.60
C PHE A 18 -17.44 5.34 1.48
N ARG A 19 -18.58 5.81 1.98
CA ARG A 19 -18.86 7.26 2.10
C ARG A 19 -18.59 7.77 3.51
N ASP A 20 -18.68 6.87 4.47
CA ASP A 20 -18.52 7.12 5.89
C ASP A 20 -17.14 6.69 6.38
N ILE A 21 -16.54 7.51 7.26
CA ILE A 21 -15.20 7.25 7.77
C ILE A 21 -15.19 6.09 8.77
N ASP A 22 -16.24 5.91 9.58
CA ASP A 22 -16.28 4.85 10.58
C ASP A 22 -16.36 3.48 9.90
N GLU A 23 -17.15 3.35 8.81
CA GLU A 23 -17.17 2.15 7.98
C GLU A 23 -15.79 1.84 7.37
N ALA A 24 -15.10 2.86 6.85
CA ALA A 24 -13.79 2.72 6.24
C ALA A 24 -12.71 2.31 7.26
N LEU A 25 -12.75 2.90 8.45
CA LEU A 25 -11.87 2.53 9.56
C LEU A 25 -12.18 1.11 10.05
N ALA A 26 -13.46 0.76 10.21
CA ALA A 26 -13.86 -0.58 10.60
C ALA A 26 -13.34 -1.64 9.63
N TYR A 27 -13.41 -1.37 8.31
CA TYR A 27 -12.81 -2.23 7.30
C TYR A 27 -11.29 -2.29 7.42
N SER A 28 -10.60 -1.14 7.49
CA SER A 28 -9.15 -1.06 7.60
C SER A 28 -8.61 -1.87 8.79
N PHE A 29 -9.26 -1.79 9.95
CA PHE A 29 -8.84 -2.49 11.16
C PHE A 29 -9.11 -4.00 11.17
N LYS A 30 -9.78 -4.55 10.15
CA LYS A 30 -9.85 -6.01 9.95
C LYS A 30 -8.52 -6.60 9.49
N HIS A 31 -7.65 -5.79 8.89
CA HIS A 31 -6.34 -6.21 8.43
C HIS A 31 -5.31 -6.32 9.56
N GLU A 32 -4.31 -7.19 9.38
CA GLU A 32 -3.17 -7.32 10.28
C GLU A 32 -2.36 -6.04 10.34
N LEU A 33 -2.09 -5.46 9.16
CA LEU A 33 -1.52 -4.13 8.98
C LEU A 33 -2.63 -3.18 8.51
N PRO A 34 -3.30 -2.46 9.44
CA PRO A 34 -4.30 -1.47 9.10
C PRO A 34 -3.71 -0.37 8.23
N PHE A 35 -4.50 0.16 7.32
CA PHE A 35 -4.09 1.21 6.39
C PHE A 35 -5.00 2.43 6.48
N PHE A 36 -4.44 3.62 6.36
CA PHE A 36 -5.25 4.84 6.34
C PHE A 36 -6.13 4.86 5.06
N PRO A 37 -7.46 4.85 5.18
CA PRO A 37 -8.33 4.75 4.02
C PRO A 37 -8.52 6.10 3.33
N GLN A 38 -8.41 6.10 2.01
CA GLN A 38 -8.77 7.23 1.18
C GLN A 38 -10.23 7.12 0.70
N LEU A 39 -11.05 8.11 1.03
CA LEU A 39 -12.44 8.19 0.58
C LEU A 39 -12.61 9.34 -0.42
N LEU A 40 -13.07 9.03 -1.64
CA LEU A 40 -13.14 10.01 -2.73
C LEU A 40 -14.03 11.22 -2.41
N ASN A 41 -15.10 11.03 -1.63
CA ASN A 41 -16.01 12.11 -1.22
C ASN A 41 -15.43 13.03 -0.13
N ILE A 42 -14.31 12.66 0.49
CA ILE A 42 -13.67 13.42 1.59
C ILE A 42 -12.31 13.95 1.16
N HIS A 43 -11.47 13.09 0.61
CA HIS A 43 -10.08 13.40 0.27
C HIS A 43 -9.91 13.81 -1.20
N GLY A 44 -10.90 13.54 -2.05
CA GLY A 44 -10.73 13.55 -3.49
C GLY A 44 -9.98 12.31 -3.99
N ASP A 45 -9.61 12.31 -5.27
CA ASP A 45 -8.71 11.29 -5.79
C ASP A 45 -7.27 11.45 -5.24
N MET A 46 -6.37 10.54 -5.60
CA MET A 46 -4.98 10.56 -5.08
C MET A 46 -4.22 11.85 -5.43
N ILE A 47 -4.55 12.48 -6.56
CA ILE A 47 -3.94 13.75 -6.98
C ILE A 47 -4.52 14.90 -6.16
N ASP A 48 -5.85 14.94 -5.99
CA ASP A 48 -6.53 15.95 -5.17
C ASP A 48 -6.08 15.88 -3.70
N GLN A 49 -5.80 14.69 -3.20
CA GLN A 49 -5.31 14.49 -1.84
C GLN A 49 -3.97 15.22 -1.61
N VAL A 50 -3.01 15.12 -2.53
CA VAL A 50 -1.73 15.85 -2.44
C VAL A 50 -1.92 17.34 -2.69
N LYS A 51 -2.65 17.73 -3.74
CA LYS A 51 -2.89 19.15 -4.05
C LYS A 51 -3.44 19.94 -2.87
N ASN A 52 -4.28 19.30 -2.06
CA ASN A 52 -4.92 19.92 -0.92
C ASN A 52 -4.31 19.48 0.43
N CYS A 53 -3.27 18.65 0.42
CA CYS A 53 -2.68 18.01 1.59
C CYS A 53 -3.75 17.45 2.56
N ASN A 54 -4.75 16.77 2.00
CA ASN A 54 -5.98 16.43 2.72
C ASN A 54 -5.91 15.05 3.38
N PHE A 55 -5.43 15.02 4.62
CA PHE A 55 -5.37 13.83 5.48
C PHE A 55 -6.39 13.90 6.62
N LYS A 56 -7.60 14.41 6.33
CA LYS A 56 -8.67 14.46 7.32
C LYS A 56 -8.90 13.07 7.92
N TYR A 57 -9.08 13.03 9.23
CA TYR A 57 -9.23 11.78 10.01
C TYR A 57 -7.97 10.91 10.15
N LEU A 58 -6.79 11.35 9.69
CA LEU A 58 -5.56 10.62 9.98
C LEU A 58 -5.32 10.52 11.49
N GLU A 59 -5.46 11.61 12.23
CA GLU A 59 -5.35 11.59 13.70
C GLU A 59 -6.39 10.66 14.36
N LEU A 60 -7.62 10.62 13.83
CA LEU A 60 -8.64 9.68 14.29
C LEU A 60 -8.21 8.23 14.04
N PHE A 61 -7.70 7.92 12.85
CA PHE A 61 -7.16 6.59 12.53
C PHE A 61 -6.03 6.18 13.48
N ILE A 62 -5.07 7.07 13.75
CA ILE A 62 -3.98 6.79 14.69
C ILE A 62 -4.52 6.54 16.11
N ASN A 63 -5.46 7.37 16.58
CA ASN A 63 -6.04 7.20 17.91
C ASN A 63 -6.83 5.88 18.03
N GLU A 64 -7.60 5.50 17.02
CA GLU A 64 -8.30 4.22 16.99
C GLU A 64 -7.34 3.02 16.92
N ALA A 65 -6.25 3.13 16.18
CA ALA A 65 -5.20 2.11 16.15
C ALA A 65 -4.59 1.88 17.54
N ARG A 66 -4.25 2.96 18.27
CA ARG A 66 -3.72 2.88 19.63
C ARG A 66 -4.70 2.20 20.59
N LYS A 67 -5.99 2.55 20.55
CA LYS A 67 -7.04 1.90 21.38
C LYS A 67 -7.12 0.40 21.12
N ARG A 68 -6.82 -0.03 19.89
CA ARG A 68 -6.85 -1.44 19.45
C ARG A 68 -5.49 -2.15 19.63
N GLY A 69 -4.50 -1.49 20.22
CA GLY A 69 -3.15 -2.05 20.42
C GLY A 69 -2.39 -2.30 19.11
N LYS A 70 -2.73 -1.59 18.03
CA LYS A 70 -2.02 -1.68 16.74
C LYS A 70 -0.83 -0.72 16.75
N SER A 71 0.37 -1.27 16.62
CA SER A 71 1.64 -0.50 16.65
C SER A 71 2.16 -0.11 15.27
N HIS A 72 1.84 -0.90 14.24
CA HIS A 72 2.28 -0.68 12.86
C HIS A 72 1.09 -0.32 12.00
N LEU A 73 1.19 0.78 11.26
CA LEU A 73 0.11 1.27 10.40
C LEU A 73 0.66 1.65 9.02
N LYS A 74 -0.17 1.48 8.00
CA LYS A 74 0.17 1.86 6.63
C LYS A 74 -0.47 3.20 6.27
N VAL A 75 0.31 4.11 5.68
CA VAL A 75 -0.20 5.35 5.07
C VAL A 75 0.30 5.40 3.64
N GLN A 76 -0.54 5.86 2.71
CA GLN A 76 -0.23 5.90 1.29
C GLN A 76 -0.44 7.31 0.76
N LEU A 77 0.45 7.73 -0.14
CA LEU A 77 0.45 9.04 -0.80
C LEU A 77 0.79 8.84 -2.28
N VAL A 78 0.22 9.61 -3.21
CA VAL A 78 0.67 9.53 -4.61
C VAL A 78 2.13 9.98 -4.74
N GLY A 79 2.90 9.27 -5.56
CA GLY A 79 4.30 9.63 -5.83
C GLY A 79 4.48 10.59 -7.01
N PRO A 80 5.71 11.09 -7.24
CA PRO A 80 6.01 12.09 -8.27
C PRO A 80 5.88 11.60 -9.71
N ASN A 81 5.92 10.30 -10.01
CA ASN A 81 5.67 9.83 -11.39
C ASN A 81 4.20 9.94 -11.79
N THR A 82 3.30 9.95 -10.80
CA THR A 82 1.84 10.00 -11.01
C THR A 82 1.29 11.39 -10.72
N TYR A 83 1.87 12.11 -9.76
CA TYR A 83 1.43 13.45 -9.42
C TYR A 83 1.86 14.48 -10.48
N PRO A 84 0.92 15.21 -11.12
CA PRO A 84 1.25 16.14 -12.20
C PRO A 84 1.66 17.55 -11.72
N GLY A 85 1.67 17.80 -10.40
CA GLY A 85 1.98 19.09 -9.81
C GLY A 85 3.47 19.25 -9.46
N ASN A 86 3.78 20.16 -8.53
CA ASN A 86 5.15 20.34 -8.07
C ASN A 86 5.52 19.28 -7.03
N VAL A 87 6.74 18.76 -7.12
CA VAL A 87 7.26 17.79 -6.13
C VAL A 87 7.27 18.35 -4.70
N SER A 88 7.34 19.68 -4.53
CA SER A 88 7.21 20.34 -3.22
C SER A 88 5.91 20.01 -2.51
N ASP A 89 4.81 19.83 -3.24
CA ASP A 89 3.51 19.50 -2.65
C ASP A 89 3.56 18.12 -1.96
N ILE A 90 4.36 17.19 -2.51
CA ILE A 90 4.59 15.87 -1.91
C ILE A 90 5.45 16.00 -0.65
N TYR A 91 6.48 16.84 -0.66
CA TYR A 91 7.31 17.10 0.52
C TYR A 91 6.49 17.70 1.68
N ASP A 92 5.64 18.68 1.37
CA ASP A 92 4.74 19.31 2.35
C ASP A 92 3.77 18.26 2.94
N CYS A 93 3.19 17.39 2.11
CA CYS A 93 2.34 16.31 2.57
C CYS A 93 3.08 15.31 3.48
N ILE A 94 4.31 14.94 3.16
CA ILE A 94 5.15 14.05 3.99
C ILE A 94 5.33 14.65 5.39
N GLU A 95 5.63 15.93 5.48
CA GLU A 95 5.81 16.62 6.76
C GLU A 95 4.51 16.71 7.56
N GLU A 96 3.39 17.03 6.92
CA GLU A 96 2.09 17.07 7.61
C GLU A 96 1.67 15.69 8.14
N ILE A 97 1.87 14.64 7.35
CA ILE A 97 1.63 13.26 7.80
C ILE A 97 2.54 12.94 8.99
N TYR A 98 3.84 13.28 8.92
CA TYR A 98 4.77 13.03 10.01
C TYR A 98 4.39 13.78 11.29
N LYS A 99 3.96 15.05 11.21
CA LYS A 99 3.50 15.82 12.38
C LYS A 99 2.38 15.10 13.14
N ILE A 100 1.48 14.41 12.43
CA ILE A 100 0.36 13.67 13.00
C ILE A 100 0.78 12.28 13.52
N THR A 101 1.81 11.68 12.92
CA THR A 101 2.18 10.26 13.11
C THR A 101 3.52 10.03 13.79
N ASN A 102 4.20 11.07 14.27
CA ASN A 102 5.59 11.05 14.75
C ASN A 102 5.91 10.06 15.89
N ASP A 103 4.91 9.59 16.62
CA ASP A 103 5.03 8.64 17.72
C ASP A 103 4.52 7.23 17.36
N THR A 104 4.20 7.00 16.08
CA THR A 104 3.59 5.78 15.58
C THR A 104 4.45 5.17 14.48
N ASP A 105 4.58 3.85 14.46
CA ASP A 105 5.38 3.18 13.43
C ASP A 105 4.60 3.11 12.10
N ILE A 106 4.97 3.99 11.16
CA ILE A 106 4.32 4.11 9.86
C ILE A 106 5.11 3.39 8.76
N TYR A 107 4.38 2.56 8.03
CA TYR A 107 4.79 1.97 6.76
C TYR A 107 4.25 2.89 5.67
N PHE A 108 5.11 3.75 5.15
CA PHE A 108 4.72 4.80 4.21
C PHE A 108 4.89 4.31 2.77
N PHE A 109 3.85 4.47 1.96
CA PHE A 109 3.85 4.01 0.57
C PHE A 109 3.63 5.16 -0.40
N PHE A 110 4.41 5.17 -1.47
CA PHE A 110 4.09 5.95 -2.67
C PHE A 110 3.21 5.12 -3.61
N ASP A 111 2.06 5.67 -3.98
CA ASP A 111 1.18 5.11 -5.00
C ASP A 111 1.65 5.56 -6.37
N GLU A 112 2.22 4.62 -7.12
CA GLU A 112 2.74 4.81 -8.46
C GLU A 112 2.22 3.70 -9.38
N PRO A 113 0.97 3.81 -9.87
CA PRO A 113 0.39 2.82 -10.79
C PRO A 113 1.27 2.53 -12.00
N ILE A 114 2.14 3.48 -12.39
CA ILE A 114 3.16 3.34 -13.40
C ILE A 114 4.49 3.79 -12.81
N ILE A 115 5.49 2.91 -12.86
CA ILE A 115 6.86 3.27 -12.50
C ILE A 115 7.56 3.85 -13.73
N ASN A 116 7.92 5.13 -13.64
CA ASN A 116 8.84 5.76 -14.56
C ASN A 116 10.18 5.98 -13.86
N HIS A 117 11.28 5.84 -14.59
CA HIS A 117 12.59 6.17 -14.04
C HIS A 117 12.68 7.69 -13.90
N SER A 118 12.65 8.18 -12.66
CA SER A 118 12.81 9.60 -12.35
C SER A 118 13.76 9.80 -11.17
N GLN A 119 14.58 10.84 -11.26
CA GLN A 119 15.41 11.27 -10.14
C GLN A 119 14.54 11.77 -8.97
N GLU A 120 13.42 12.43 -9.31
CA GLU A 120 12.47 12.97 -8.33
C GLU A 120 11.88 11.88 -7.43
N LEU A 121 11.53 10.70 -7.97
CA LEU A 121 11.05 9.59 -7.16
C LEU A 121 12.12 9.11 -6.17
N GLU A 122 13.38 9.00 -6.60
CA GLU A 122 14.48 8.60 -5.71
C GLU A 122 14.70 9.63 -4.58
N GLU A 123 14.71 10.91 -4.92
CA GLU A 123 14.87 12.01 -3.94
C GLU A 123 13.72 12.02 -2.93
N VAL A 124 12.48 11.85 -3.39
CA VAL A 124 11.29 11.79 -2.53
C VAL A 124 11.31 10.58 -1.60
N ILE A 125 11.74 9.40 -2.07
CA ILE A 125 11.92 8.22 -1.22
C ILE A 125 12.96 8.49 -0.15
N LEU A 126 14.13 9.03 -0.52
CA LEU A 126 15.21 9.35 0.42
C LEU A 126 14.76 10.40 1.44
N TYR A 127 13.93 11.36 1.04
CA TYR A 127 13.32 12.33 1.94
C TYR A 127 12.39 11.65 2.95
N ALA A 128 11.46 10.81 2.49
CA ALA A 128 10.50 10.10 3.34
C ALA A 128 11.18 9.15 4.34
N LYS A 129 12.30 8.51 3.98
CA LYS A 129 13.10 7.66 4.90
C LYS A 129 13.62 8.39 6.13
N LYS A 130 13.64 9.72 6.15
CA LYS A 130 14.00 10.51 7.34
C LYS A 130 12.89 10.49 8.42
N TYR A 131 11.66 10.19 8.02
CA TYR A 131 10.46 10.35 8.85
C TYR A 131 9.78 9.04 9.20
N PHE A 132 9.84 8.03 8.32
CA PHE A 132 9.07 6.79 8.46
C PHE A 132 9.97 5.56 8.50
N THR A 133 9.53 4.54 9.23
CA THR A 133 10.30 3.32 9.50
C THR A 133 10.48 2.44 8.27
N LYS A 134 9.43 2.31 7.46
CA LYS A 134 9.48 1.58 6.20
C LYS A 134 8.92 2.42 5.08
N ILE A 135 9.64 2.44 3.96
CA ILE A 135 9.19 3.05 2.72
C ILE A 135 8.89 1.96 1.69
N GLY A 136 7.72 2.06 1.09
CA GLY A 136 7.33 1.22 -0.02
C GLY A 136 6.80 1.99 -1.21
N ILE A 137 6.67 1.26 -2.31
CA ILE A 137 5.99 1.71 -3.53
C ILE A 137 4.89 0.71 -3.85
N HIS A 138 3.72 1.21 -4.25
CA HIS A 138 2.67 0.42 -4.87
C HIS A 138 2.65 0.64 -6.38
N CYS A 139 2.59 -0.45 -7.15
CA CYS A 139 2.42 -0.44 -8.59
C CYS A 139 1.43 -1.52 -9.03
N CYS A 140 0.40 -1.14 -9.79
CA CYS A 140 -0.66 -2.05 -10.23
C CYS A 140 -0.62 -2.38 -11.73
N LYS A 141 0.45 -2.00 -12.46
CA LYS A 141 0.63 -2.38 -13.86
C LYS A 141 1.61 -3.54 -14.07
N LYS A 142 1.56 -4.10 -15.28
CA LYS A 142 2.53 -5.09 -15.75
C LYS A 142 3.91 -4.44 -15.85
N LEU A 143 4.89 -5.01 -15.17
CA LEU A 143 6.27 -4.54 -15.17
C LEU A 143 7.04 -5.09 -16.37
N LEU A 144 7.95 -4.27 -16.88
CA LEU A 144 8.99 -4.62 -17.84
C LEU A 144 10.32 -4.82 -17.11
N ASN A 145 11.29 -5.47 -17.77
CA ASN A 145 12.61 -5.72 -17.18
C ASN A 145 13.31 -4.43 -16.72
N LYS A 146 13.13 -3.33 -17.45
CA LYS A 146 13.69 -2.02 -17.07
C LYS A 146 13.10 -1.50 -15.75
N ASP A 147 11.82 -1.78 -15.49
CA ASP A 147 11.14 -1.33 -14.29
C ASP A 147 11.66 -2.12 -13.08
N ILE A 148 11.86 -3.44 -13.25
CA ILE A 148 12.45 -4.32 -12.22
C ILE A 148 13.86 -3.86 -11.85
N SER A 149 14.72 -3.58 -12.84
CA SER A 149 16.07 -3.09 -12.60
C SER A 149 16.07 -1.79 -11.81
N TYR A 150 15.14 -0.89 -12.14
CA TYR A 150 15.00 0.38 -11.44
C TYR A 150 14.44 0.23 -10.03
N ILE A 151 13.41 -0.60 -9.82
CA ILE A 151 12.89 -0.91 -8.47
C ILE A 151 14.01 -1.49 -7.59
N ASN A 152 14.87 -2.33 -8.15
CA ASN A 152 16.01 -2.91 -7.44
C ASN A 152 17.12 -1.90 -7.10
N SER A 153 17.19 -0.76 -7.79
CA SER A 153 18.12 0.32 -7.45
C SER A 153 17.57 1.29 -6.41
N LEU A 154 16.25 1.36 -6.23
CA LEU A 154 15.63 2.26 -5.26
C LEU A 154 15.87 1.80 -3.81
N PRO A 155 16.02 2.72 -2.85
CA PRO A 155 16.23 2.40 -1.44
C PRO A 155 14.92 2.02 -0.70
N LEU A 156 14.16 1.10 -1.29
CA LEU A 156 12.87 0.63 -0.77
C LEU A 156 13.04 -0.46 0.28
N ASP A 157 12.09 -0.51 1.20
CA ASP A 157 11.95 -1.61 2.17
C ASP A 157 10.88 -2.61 1.70
N ILE A 158 9.82 -2.13 1.03
CA ILE A 158 8.71 -2.96 0.53
C ILE A 158 8.34 -2.57 -0.91
N PHE A 159 8.10 -3.56 -1.77
CA PHE A 159 7.48 -3.36 -3.06
C PHE A 159 6.10 -4.03 -3.11
N SER A 160 5.06 -3.22 -3.24
CA SER A 160 3.68 -3.64 -3.42
C SER A 160 3.32 -3.71 -4.90
N VAL A 161 2.84 -4.86 -5.34
CA VAL A 161 2.67 -5.14 -6.77
C VAL A 161 1.39 -5.92 -7.04
N ASP A 162 0.72 -5.63 -8.15
CA ASP A 162 -0.29 -6.55 -8.70
C ASP A 162 0.39 -7.86 -9.09
N TYR A 163 0.26 -8.87 -8.23
CA TYR A 163 0.90 -10.17 -8.36
C TYR A 163 0.20 -11.05 -9.40
N ILE A 164 -1.08 -10.78 -9.68
CA ILE A 164 -1.82 -11.45 -10.76
C ILE A 164 -1.23 -11.07 -12.11
N LEU A 165 -0.91 -9.79 -12.31
CA LEU A 165 -0.23 -9.32 -13.51
C LEU A 165 1.26 -9.69 -13.52
N ASN A 166 1.90 -9.77 -12.37
CA ASN A 166 3.34 -10.00 -12.23
C ASN A 166 3.66 -11.25 -11.39
N PRO A 167 3.29 -12.47 -11.85
CA PRO A 167 3.56 -13.69 -11.12
C PRO A 167 5.08 -13.96 -11.05
N ASN A 168 5.54 -14.54 -9.95
CA ASN A 168 6.95 -14.89 -9.69
C ASN A 168 7.91 -13.69 -9.61
N ILE A 169 7.39 -12.47 -9.41
CA ILE A 169 8.18 -11.24 -9.32
C ILE A 169 9.21 -11.27 -8.18
N GLU A 170 8.94 -12.03 -7.13
CA GLU A 170 9.85 -12.27 -6.01
C GLU A 170 11.15 -12.98 -6.43
N GLY A 171 11.19 -13.65 -7.58
CA GLY A 171 12.44 -14.18 -8.15
C GLY A 171 13.35 -13.10 -8.74
N LEU A 172 12.78 -11.93 -9.06
CA LEU A 172 13.44 -10.86 -9.82
C LEU A 172 13.75 -9.63 -8.96
N ILE A 173 13.01 -9.44 -7.87
CA ILE A 173 13.22 -8.33 -6.93
C ILE A 173 14.32 -8.68 -5.92
N SER A 174 15.15 -7.70 -5.59
CA SER A 174 16.24 -7.78 -4.62
C SER A 174 15.80 -8.43 -3.31
N LYS A 175 16.64 -9.29 -2.72
CA LYS A 175 16.36 -9.96 -1.43
C LYS A 175 16.24 -8.99 -0.24
N LYS A 176 16.65 -7.73 -0.43
CA LYS A 176 16.54 -6.67 0.57
C LYS A 176 15.16 -5.99 0.60
N ILE A 177 14.35 -6.21 -0.44
CA ILE A 177 13.03 -5.61 -0.60
C ILE A 177 11.99 -6.70 -0.34
N ASP A 178 11.14 -6.47 0.65
CA ASP A 178 9.98 -7.33 0.93
C ASP A 178 8.92 -7.18 -0.17
N ILE A 179 8.17 -8.25 -0.43
CA ILE A 179 7.07 -8.22 -1.41
C ILE A 179 5.73 -8.17 -0.69
N MET A 180 4.91 -7.20 -1.08
CA MET A 180 3.48 -7.11 -0.80
C MET A 180 2.70 -7.49 -2.05
N ALA A 181 2.13 -8.69 -2.05
CA ALA A 181 1.49 -9.26 -3.23
C ALA A 181 -0.01 -8.90 -3.27
N GLY A 182 -0.41 -8.15 -4.30
CA GLY A 182 -1.81 -7.98 -4.68
C GLY A 182 -2.34 -9.26 -5.31
N VAL A 183 -3.07 -10.07 -4.55
CA VAL A 183 -3.45 -11.45 -4.91
C VAL A 183 -4.95 -11.62 -5.15
N ILE A 184 -5.77 -10.66 -4.70
CA ILE A 184 -7.21 -10.63 -4.97
C ILE A 184 -7.49 -9.50 -5.95
N ALA A 185 -8.04 -9.84 -7.12
CA ALA A 185 -8.38 -8.84 -8.13
C ALA A 185 -9.52 -7.95 -7.63
N THR A 186 -9.41 -6.64 -7.88
CA THR A 186 -10.52 -5.70 -7.63
C THR A 186 -11.56 -5.69 -8.75
N ASN A 187 -11.17 -6.10 -9.96
CA ASN A 187 -12.08 -6.28 -11.09
C ASN A 187 -12.70 -7.69 -11.10
N SER A 188 -14.02 -7.79 -11.24
CA SER A 188 -14.78 -9.05 -11.33
C SER A 188 -14.39 -9.91 -12.55
N ALA A 189 -13.89 -9.31 -13.62
CA ALA A 189 -13.52 -10.02 -14.85
C ALA A 189 -12.19 -10.80 -14.75
N THR A 190 -11.33 -10.49 -13.79
CA THR A 190 -10.00 -11.10 -13.68
C THR A 190 -10.09 -12.41 -12.90
N LYS A 191 -9.66 -13.51 -13.53
CA LYS A 191 -9.51 -14.80 -12.85
C LYS A 191 -8.31 -14.75 -11.91
N GLU A 192 -8.56 -15.09 -10.65
CA GLU A 192 -7.49 -15.27 -9.67
C GLU A 192 -6.90 -16.67 -9.81
N THR A 193 -5.59 -16.75 -9.96
CA THR A 193 -4.86 -18.01 -10.19
C THR A 193 -3.81 -18.27 -9.11
N VAL A 194 -3.78 -17.46 -8.05
CA VAL A 194 -2.80 -17.59 -6.97
C VAL A 194 -3.25 -18.71 -6.03
N SER A 195 -2.63 -19.89 -6.18
CA SER A 195 -2.88 -21.06 -5.33
C SER A 195 -1.76 -21.32 -4.31
N SER A 196 -0.60 -20.70 -4.49
CA SER A 196 0.52 -20.74 -3.56
C SER A 196 1.30 -19.42 -3.61
N LEU A 197 1.97 -19.08 -2.52
CA LEU A 197 2.84 -17.93 -2.41
C LEU A 197 4.24 -18.37 -2.00
N SER A 198 5.24 -17.70 -2.56
CA SER A 198 6.63 -17.88 -2.15
C SER A 198 6.84 -17.41 -0.70
N GLU A 199 7.75 -18.06 0.03
CA GLU A 199 8.18 -17.65 1.38
C GLU A 199 8.72 -16.21 1.43
N ARG A 200 9.11 -15.64 0.28
CA ARG A 200 9.54 -14.25 0.16
C ARG A 200 8.41 -13.24 0.31
N ILE A 201 7.15 -13.67 0.19
CA ILE A 201 6.00 -12.79 0.34
C ILE A 201 5.69 -12.65 1.83
N SER A 202 5.60 -11.41 2.31
CA SER A 202 5.36 -11.10 3.72
C SER A 202 3.98 -10.47 3.93
N TYR A 203 3.40 -9.90 2.86
CA TYR A 203 2.12 -9.20 2.90
C TYR A 203 1.27 -9.60 1.70
N ILE A 204 -0.05 -9.69 1.91
CA ILE A 204 -1.03 -9.85 0.84
C ILE A 204 -2.07 -8.74 0.88
N SER A 205 -2.56 -8.34 -0.29
CA SER A 205 -3.57 -7.31 -0.44
C SER A 205 -4.47 -7.56 -1.66
N ALA A 206 -5.46 -6.70 -1.84
CA ALA A 206 -6.07 -6.52 -3.15
C ALA A 206 -5.05 -5.97 -4.16
N THR A 207 -5.31 -6.12 -5.46
CA THR A 207 -4.41 -5.65 -6.53
C THR A 207 -4.36 -4.14 -6.69
N CYS A 208 -5.41 -3.43 -6.27
CA CYS A 208 -5.52 -1.97 -6.36
C CYS A 208 -6.51 -1.47 -5.28
N GLY A 209 -6.74 -0.16 -5.23
CA GLY A 209 -7.79 0.44 -4.40
C GLY A 209 -9.19 0.00 -4.82
N LEU A 210 -10.12 0.03 -3.86
CA LEU A 210 -11.49 -0.44 -3.99
C LEU A 210 -12.51 0.67 -4.31
N ALA A 211 -12.11 1.94 -4.35
CA ALA A 211 -13.06 3.04 -4.55
C ALA A 211 -13.85 2.98 -5.88
N HIS A 212 -13.26 2.39 -6.91
CA HIS A 212 -13.91 2.15 -8.21
C HIS A 212 -14.19 0.66 -8.46
N SER A 213 -14.00 -0.18 -7.44
CA SER A 213 -14.24 -1.62 -7.54
C SER A 213 -15.72 -1.93 -7.64
N GLN A 214 -16.07 -2.94 -8.42
CA GLN A 214 -17.43 -3.53 -8.43
C GLN A 214 -17.58 -4.63 -7.37
N ARG A 215 -16.53 -4.90 -6.60
CA ARG A 215 -16.51 -5.96 -5.58
C ARG A 215 -16.75 -5.39 -4.20
N ASP A 216 -17.51 -6.15 -3.43
CA ASP A 216 -17.75 -5.94 -2.00
C ASP A 216 -16.42 -6.04 -1.22
N PRO A 217 -16.04 -5.01 -0.44
CA PRO A 217 -14.88 -5.05 0.44
C PRO A 217 -14.87 -6.27 1.37
N GLU A 218 -16.03 -6.69 1.91
CA GLU A 218 -16.10 -7.86 2.80
C GLU A 218 -15.68 -9.15 2.09
N LEU A 219 -16.03 -9.28 0.81
CA LEU A 219 -15.59 -10.42 0.01
C LEU A 219 -14.06 -10.42 -0.18
N ILE A 220 -13.44 -9.24 -0.30
CA ILE A 220 -11.98 -9.12 -0.48
C ILE A 220 -11.25 -9.59 0.78
N ILE A 221 -11.60 -9.07 1.96
CA ILE A 221 -10.95 -9.47 3.21
C ILE A 221 -11.14 -10.96 3.51
N ASN A 222 -12.36 -11.48 3.35
CA ASN A 222 -12.65 -12.90 3.57
C ASN A 222 -11.80 -13.82 2.66
N ARG A 223 -11.51 -13.38 1.43
CA ARG A 223 -10.66 -14.13 0.50
C ARG A 223 -9.18 -14.00 0.83
N LEU A 224 -8.71 -12.85 1.31
CA LEU A 224 -7.36 -12.69 1.83
C LEU A 224 -7.13 -13.60 3.05
N ASP A 225 -8.06 -13.61 3.98
CA ASP A 225 -8.00 -14.47 5.17
C ASP A 225 -8.03 -15.95 4.81
N SER A 226 -8.92 -16.35 3.91
CA SER A 226 -8.96 -17.72 3.40
C SER A 226 -7.64 -18.13 2.74
N LEU A 227 -7.07 -17.29 1.87
CA LEU A 227 -5.79 -17.59 1.23
C LEU A 227 -4.68 -17.73 2.27
N ARG A 228 -4.56 -16.77 3.19
CA ARG A 228 -3.56 -16.80 4.26
C ARG A 228 -3.65 -18.06 5.12
N ASN A 229 -4.86 -18.49 5.49
CA ASN A 229 -5.06 -19.67 6.34
C ASN A 229 -4.78 -21.00 5.62
N ASN A 230 -4.69 -20.99 4.29
CA ASN A 230 -4.43 -22.17 3.46
C ASN A 230 -2.98 -22.25 2.94
N LEU A 231 -2.14 -21.26 3.25
CA LEU A 231 -0.71 -21.22 2.92
C LEU A 231 0.14 -21.77 4.07
#